data_AF-A0A942J9M4-F1
#
_entry.id   AF-A0A942J9M4-F1
#
_cell.length_a   1.000
_cell.length_b   1.000
_cell.length_c   1.000
_cell.angle_alpha   90.00
_cell.angle_beta   90.00
_cell.angle_gamma   90.00
#
_symmetry.space_group_name_H-M   'P 1'
#
loop_
_entity.id
_entity.type
_entity.pdbx_description
1 polymer ?
#
loop_
_entity_poly.entity_id
_entity_poly.type
_entity_poly.pdbx_seq_one_letter_code
_entity_poly.pdbx_strand_id
1 'polypeptide(L)'
;MFIASKLLSAITQPMFWLALWWGLALLVLWRRRVLGMSMLWAGLVVLGLLGFMALPDALLRPLENRYAAPPAHTVGQHVGVIVLGGATGHPSSFAAHGQVPLGDAAERMTAPLYLMRQ
;
A
#
# COMPACT_ATOMS: atom_id res chain seq x y z
N MET A 1 10.30 -23.59 -13.43
CA MET A 1 10.67 -22.55 -12.45
C MET A 1 9.61 -21.45 -12.30
N PHE A 2 9.01 -20.95 -13.38
CA PHE A 2 7.96 -19.91 -13.32
C PHE A 2 6.75 -20.26 -12.44
N ILE A 3 6.23 -21.49 -12.54
CA ILE A 3 5.07 -21.95 -11.76
C ILE A 3 5.38 -21.99 -10.26
N ALA A 4 6.56 -22.48 -9.88
CA ALA A 4 6.99 -22.51 -8.48
C ALA A 4 7.16 -21.09 -7.91
N SER A 5 7.70 -20.16 -8.70
CA SER A 5 7.80 -18.75 -8.31
C SER A 5 6.43 -18.08 -8.15
N LYS A 6 5.48 -18.36 -9.06
CA LYS A 6 4.07 -17.90 -8.96
C LYS A 6 3.37 -18.46 -7.71
N LEU A 7 3.56 -19.75 -7.41
CA LEU A 7 2.96 -20.38 -6.24
C LEU A 7 3.57 -19.83 -4.95
N LEU A 8 4.90 -19.65 -4.90
CA LEU A 8 5.57 -19.07 -3.74
C LEU A 8 5.07 -17.63 -3.51
N SER A 9 4.95 -16.84 -4.57
CA SER A 9 4.38 -15.49 -4.52
C SER A 9 2.91 -15.46 -4.10
N ALA A 10 2.13 -16.50 -4.41
CA ALA A 10 0.73 -16.58 -3.99
C ALA A 10 0.63 -16.96 -2.49
N ILE A 11 1.46 -17.91 -2.04
CA ILE A 11 1.47 -18.38 -0.65
C ILE A 11 1.96 -17.27 0.31
N THR A 12 2.84 -16.38 -0.14
CA THR A 12 3.30 -15.23 0.67
C THR A 12 2.27 -14.12 0.78
N GLN A 13 1.19 -14.14 -0.02
CA GLN A 13 0.12 -13.15 0.08
C GLN A 13 -0.88 -13.56 1.18
N PRO A 14 -1.16 -12.67 2.15
CA PRO A 14 -2.11 -13.00 3.22
C PRO A 14 -3.55 -13.23 2.68
N MET A 15 -3.90 -12.63 1.54
CA MET A 15 -5.18 -12.84 0.86
C MET A 15 -5.39 -14.27 0.40
N PHE A 16 -4.34 -15.01 0.04
CA PHE A 16 -4.43 -16.40 -0.36
C PHE A 16 -4.92 -17.29 0.79
N TRP A 17 -4.37 -17.10 1.98
CA TRP A 17 -4.75 -17.84 3.18
C TRP A 17 -6.18 -17.52 3.63
N LEU A 18 -6.58 -16.26 3.50
CA LEU A 18 -7.96 -15.85 3.79
C LEU A 18 -8.95 -16.51 2.82
N ALA A 19 -8.63 -16.58 1.53
CA ALA A 19 -9.44 -17.28 0.54
C ALA A 19 -9.56 -18.78 0.84
N LEU A 20 -8.45 -19.42 1.24
CA LEU A 20 -8.45 -20.83 1.65
C LEU A 20 -9.32 -21.06 2.88
N TRP A 21 -9.26 -20.18 3.88
CA TRP A 21 -10.12 -20.23 5.06
C TRP A 21 -11.60 -20.11 4.68
N TRP A 22 -11.98 -19.17 3.84
CA TRP A 22 -13.36 -19.08 3.37
C TRP A 22 -13.82 -20.30 2.56
N GLY A 23 -12.94 -20.88 1.74
CA GLY A 23 -13.22 -22.16 1.07
C GLY A 23 -13.52 -23.28 2.07
N LEU A 24 -12.70 -23.42 3.12
CA LEU A 24 -12.94 -24.36 4.22
C LEU A 24 -14.24 -24.06 4.97
N ALA A 25 -14.54 -22.78 5.22
CA ALA A 25 -15.76 -22.36 5.90
C ALA A 25 -17.02 -22.76 5.11
N LEU A 26 -16.99 -22.65 3.78
CA LEU A 26 -18.08 -23.08 2.91
C LEU A 26 -18.26 -24.61 2.90
N LEU A 27 -17.16 -25.38 2.91
CA LEU A 27 -17.22 -26.84 3.03
C LEU A 27 -17.82 -27.27 4.37
N VAL A 28 -17.41 -26.62 5.47
CA VAL A 28 -17.94 -26.88 6.82
C VAL A 28 -19.42 -26.46 6.92
N LEU A 29 -19.82 -25.38 6.23
CA LEU A 29 -21.21 -24.92 6.19
C LEU A 29 -22.16 -26.01 5.67
N TRP A 30 -21.71 -26.86 4.74
CA TRP A 30 -22.51 -27.95 4.19
C TRP A 30 -22.87 -29.02 5.25
N ARG A 31 -21.97 -29.27 6.22
CA ARG A 31 -22.16 -30.31 7.25
C ARG A 31 -22.58 -29.76 8.61
N ARG A 32 -22.14 -28.56 8.97
CA ARG A 32 -22.39 -27.89 10.26
C ARG A 32 -22.57 -26.38 10.06
N ARG A 33 -23.83 -25.97 9.84
CA ARG A 33 -24.16 -24.58 9.52
C ARG A 33 -23.68 -23.55 10.54
N VAL A 34 -23.81 -23.81 11.84
CA VAL A 34 -23.42 -22.86 12.89
C VAL A 34 -21.91 -22.57 12.88
N LEU A 35 -21.09 -23.62 12.78
CA LEU A 35 -19.64 -23.49 12.70
C LEU A 35 -19.19 -22.79 11.41
N GLY A 36 -19.77 -23.18 10.26
CA GLY A 36 -19.48 -22.53 8.97
C GLY A 36 -19.80 -21.04 8.98
N MET A 37 -20.96 -20.66 9.53
CA MET A 37 -21.36 -19.25 9.65
C MET A 37 -20.39 -18.46 10.54
N SER A 38 -19.97 -19.04 11.67
CA SER A 38 -19.00 -18.38 12.56
C SER A 38 -17.63 -18.18 11.91
N MET A 39 -17.15 -19.14 11.10
CA MET A 39 -15.90 -19.02 10.35
C MET A 39 -15.97 -17.96 9.25
N LEU A 40 -17.12 -17.85 8.57
CA LEU A 40 -17.33 -16.80 7.56
C LEU A 40 -17.31 -15.41 8.19
N TRP A 41 -18.03 -15.22 9.30
CA TRP A 41 -18.02 -13.97 10.05
C TRP A 41 -16.63 -13.63 10.59
N ALA A 42 -15.91 -14.59 11.16
CA ALA A 42 -14.54 -14.38 11.62
C ALA A 42 -13.61 -13.96 10.47
N GLY A 43 -13.71 -14.63 9.31
CA GLY A 43 -12.94 -14.26 8.13
C GLY A 43 -13.30 -12.87 7.60
N LEU A 44 -14.58 -12.45 7.68
CA LEU A 44 -15.00 -11.09 7.32
C LEU A 44 -14.41 -10.03 8.26
N VAL A 45 -14.36 -10.30 9.56
CA VAL A 45 -13.70 -9.42 10.54
C VAL A 45 -12.21 -9.30 10.26
N VAL A 46 -11.54 -10.42 9.97
CA VAL A 46 -10.11 -10.43 9.61
C VAL A 46 -9.86 -9.66 8.31
N LEU A 47 -10.71 -9.82 7.29
CA LEU A 47 -10.65 -9.03 6.06
C LEU A 47 -10.78 -7.53 6.34
N GLY A 48 -11.76 -7.17 7.18
CA GLY A 48 -11.96 -5.80 7.62
C GLY A 48 -10.72 -5.23 8.30
N LEU A 49 -10.13 -5.97 9.24
CA LEU A 49 -8.89 -5.58 9.93
C LEU A 49 -7.70 -5.43 8.96
N LEU A 50 -7.54 -6.35 8.00
CA LEU A 50 -6.45 -6.28 7.02
C LEU A 50 -6.62 -5.11 6.04
N GLY A 51 -7.86 -4.78 5.68
CA GLY A 51 -8.19 -3.68 4.80
C GLY A 51 -8.31 -2.32 5.49
N PHE A 52 -8.22 -2.28 6.82
CA PHE A 52 -8.44 -1.05 7.60
C PHE A 52 -7.20 -0.13 7.55
N MET A 53 -7.01 0.56 6.43
CA MET A 53 -5.93 1.54 6.27
C MET A 53 -6.18 2.86 7.03
N ALA A 54 -7.41 3.10 7.49
CA ALA A 54 -7.75 4.30 8.23
C ALA A 54 -6.96 4.46 9.55
N LEU A 55 -6.64 3.35 10.24
CA LEU A 55 -5.88 3.40 11.49
C LEU A 55 -4.39 3.70 11.26
N PRO A 56 -3.66 2.99 10.37
CA PRO A 56 -2.31 3.37 9.98
C PRO A 56 -2.20 4.82 9.50
N ASP A 57 -3.11 5.26 8.62
CA ASP A 57 -3.09 6.61 8.06
C ASP A 57 -3.35 7.68 9.14
N ALA A 58 -4.26 7.40 10.08
CA ALA A 58 -4.54 8.31 11.20
C ALA A 58 -3.35 8.43 12.18
N LEU A 59 -2.56 7.36 12.35
CA LEU A 59 -1.34 7.39 13.17
C LEU A 59 -0.17 8.07 12.45
N LEU A 60 -0.09 7.94 11.11
CA LEU A 60 0.95 8.57 10.29
C LEU A 60 0.74 10.07 10.10
N ARG A 61 -0.50 10.53 9.88
CA ARG A 61 -0.83 11.95 9.64
C ARG A 61 -0.23 12.93 10.67
N PRO A 62 -0.30 12.69 11.99
CA PRO A 62 0.32 13.57 12.98
C PRO A 62 1.84 13.66 12.85
N LEU A 63 2.51 12.57 12.43
CA LEU A 63 3.95 12.55 12.22
C LEU A 63 4.34 13.32 10.95
N GLU A 64 3.57 13.16 9.88
CA GLU A 64 3.78 13.88 8.61
C GLU A 64 3.53 15.39 8.77
N ASN A 65 2.44 15.78 9.45
CA ASN A 65 2.10 17.19 9.69
C ASN A 65 3.13 17.95 10.53
N ARG A 66 3.98 17.24 11.29
CA ARG A 66 5.05 17.86 12.08
C ARG A 66 6.18 18.42 11.21
N TYR A 67 6.35 17.88 10.00
CA TYR A 67 7.37 18.28 9.05
C TYR A 67 6.73 18.73 7.74
N ALA A 68 6.04 19.88 7.79
CA ALA A 68 5.46 20.48 6.59
C ALA A 68 6.56 20.84 5.57
N ALA A 69 6.23 20.70 4.28
CA ALA A 69 7.15 21.05 3.20
C ALA A 69 7.58 22.52 3.29
N PRO A 70 8.88 22.84 3.12
CA PRO A 70 9.34 24.22 3.18
C PRO A 70 8.67 25.06 2.09
N PRO A 71 8.25 26.30 2.40
CA PRO A 71 7.73 27.20 1.39
C PRO A 71 8.79 27.49 0.29
N ALA A 72 8.34 27.65 -0.96
CA ALA A 72 9.23 27.88 -2.11
C ALA A 72 10.16 29.09 -1.96
N HIS A 73 9.75 30.11 -1.19
CA HIS A 73 10.55 31.31 -0.91
C HIS A 73 11.75 31.04 0.01
N THR A 74 11.66 30.03 0.88
CA THR A 74 12.77 29.64 1.76
C THR A 74 13.82 28.85 0.96
N VAL A 75 13.42 28.08 -0.05
CA VAL A 75 14.34 27.28 -0.89
C VAL A 75 15.32 28.17 -1.65
N GLY A 76 14.90 29.35 -2.13
CA GLY A 76 15.77 30.30 -2.83
C GLY A 76 16.87 30.93 -1.98
N GLN A 77 16.80 30.82 -0.65
CA GLN A 77 17.83 31.31 0.28
C GLN A 77 18.91 30.25 0.56
N HIS A 78 18.74 29.02 0.08
CA HIS A 78 19.68 27.93 0.30
C HIS A 78 20.64 27.79 -0.88
N VAL A 79 21.92 27.58 -0.59
CA VAL A 79 22.99 27.44 -1.59
C VAL A 79 22.89 26.13 -2.39
N GLY A 80 22.12 25.16 -1.90
CA GLY A 80 21.86 23.91 -2.60
C GLY A 80 20.74 23.10 -1.95
N VAL A 81 20.13 22.21 -2.73
CA VAL A 81 19.06 21.31 -2.30
C VAL A 81 19.51 19.87 -2.54
N ILE A 82 19.47 19.05 -1.50
CA ILE A 82 19.71 17.61 -1.61
C ILE A 82 18.34 16.93 -1.58
N VAL A 83 17.96 16.30 -2.70
CA VAL A 83 16.74 15.50 -2.78
C VAL A 83 17.08 14.07 -2.35
N LEU A 84 16.58 13.68 -1.20
CA LEU A 84 16.66 12.29 -0.74
C LEU A 84 15.69 11.44 -1.56
N GLY A 85 16.13 10.24 -1.95
CA GLY A 85 15.28 9.28 -2.66
C GLY A 85 14.04 8.92 -1.83
N GLY A 86 12.89 8.78 -2.49
CA GLY A 86 11.59 8.54 -1.87
C GLY A 86 10.45 8.89 -2.83
N ALA A 87 9.19 8.70 -2.40
CA ALA A 87 7.96 8.91 -3.17
C ALA A 87 7.47 7.77 -4.10
N THR A 88 8.06 6.58 -4.00
CA THR A 88 7.60 5.36 -4.71
C THR A 88 6.57 4.52 -3.92
N GLY A 89 6.20 4.97 -2.72
CA GLY A 89 5.31 4.25 -1.81
C GLY A 89 3.82 4.53 -2.06
N HIS A 90 3.02 4.52 -0.98
CA HIS A 90 1.56 4.67 -1.03
C HIS A 90 1.12 6.00 -1.68
N PRO A 91 0.51 6.00 -2.87
CA PRO A 91 0.20 7.22 -3.62
C PRO A 91 -0.77 8.17 -2.89
N SER A 92 -1.59 7.63 -1.99
CA SER A 92 -2.61 8.36 -1.23
C SER A 92 -2.05 9.35 -0.20
N SER A 93 -0.90 9.03 0.43
CA SER A 93 -0.30 9.92 1.44
C SER A 93 0.35 11.16 0.79
N PHE A 94 0.96 10.99 -0.38
CA PHE A 94 1.54 12.09 -1.16
C PHE A 94 0.48 13.05 -1.69
N ALA A 95 -0.63 12.51 -2.22
CA ALA A 95 -1.74 13.33 -2.70
C ALA A 95 -2.34 14.21 -1.59
N ALA A 96 -2.41 13.70 -0.35
CA ALA A 96 -2.89 14.46 0.80
C ALA A 96 -1.99 15.66 1.17
N HIS A 97 -0.71 15.62 0.79
CA HIS A 97 0.27 16.69 1.00
C HIS A 97 0.47 17.56 -0.25
N GLY A 98 -0.36 17.40 -1.28
CA GLY A 98 -0.23 18.12 -2.55
C GLY A 98 1.01 17.73 -3.36
N GLN A 99 1.64 16.61 -3.03
CA GLN A 99 2.78 16.06 -3.75
C GLN A 99 2.28 15.08 -4.82
N VAL A 100 2.86 15.13 -6.01
CA VAL A 100 2.55 14.17 -7.07
C VAL A 100 3.31 12.86 -6.76
N PRO A 101 2.63 11.75 -6.44
CA PRO A 101 3.31 10.48 -6.19
C PRO A 101 3.95 9.96 -7.47
N LEU A 102 5.24 9.66 -7.41
CA LEU A 102 5.98 9.01 -8.48
C LEU A 102 5.91 7.49 -8.23
N GLY A 103 4.82 6.85 -8.66
CA GLY A 103 4.63 5.39 -8.55
C GLY A 103 5.45 4.60 -9.58
N ASP A 104 5.12 3.32 -9.81
CA ASP A 104 5.86 2.43 -10.73
C ASP A 104 6.02 2.94 -12.18
N ALA A 105 5.19 3.90 -12.61
CA ALA A 105 5.30 4.54 -13.93
C ALA A 105 6.27 5.73 -13.97
N ALA A 106 6.81 6.15 -12.82
CA ALA A 106 7.66 7.33 -12.67
C ALA A 106 8.89 7.30 -13.58
N GLU A 107 9.54 6.14 -13.71
CA GLU A 107 10.71 5.97 -14.57
C GLU A 107 10.40 6.32 -16.04
N ARG A 108 9.17 6.03 -16.49
CA ARG A 108 8.72 6.34 -17.85
C ARG A 108 8.34 7.81 -18.00
N MET A 109 7.86 8.45 -16.93
CA MET A 109 7.48 9.86 -16.94
C MET A 109 8.68 10.81 -16.80
N THR A 110 9.78 10.37 -16.19
CA THR A 110 11.00 11.16 -16.04
C THR A 110 12.01 10.95 -17.16
N ALA A 111 11.88 9.90 -17.97
CA ALA A 111 12.72 9.64 -19.15
C ALA A 111 12.85 10.85 -20.12
N PRO A 112 11.79 11.63 -20.42
CA PRO A 112 11.92 12.83 -21.25
C PRO A 112 12.82 13.91 -20.63
N LEU A 113 12.80 14.07 -19.30
CA LEU A 113 13.63 15.06 -18.60
C LEU A 113 15.13 14.75 -18.73
N TYR A 114 15.48 13.47 -18.75
CA TYR A 114 16.86 13.04 -19.00
C TYR A 114 17.30 13.36 -20.44
N LEU A 115 16.44 13.11 -21.43
CA LEU A 115 16.71 13.40 -22.84
C LEU A 115 16.85 14.90 -23.13
N MET A 116 16.11 15.77 -22.44
CA MET A 116 16.21 17.24 -22.59
C MET A 116 17.49 17.83 -21.97
N ARG A 117 18.21 17.06 -21.17
CA ARG A 117 19.47 17.46 -20.53
C ARG A 117 20.72 16.97 -21.28
N GLN A 118 20.54 16.10 -22.28
CA GLN A 118 21.57 15.75 -23.26
C GLN A 118 21.64 16.81 -24.35
#